data_AF-A0A9C7GAV4-F1
#
_entry.id   AF-A0A9C7GAV4-F1
#
_cell.length_a   1.000
_cell.length_b   1.000
_cell.length_c   1.000
_cell.angle_alpha   90.00
_cell.angle_beta   90.00
_cell.angle_gamma   90.00
#
_symmetry.space_group_name_H-M   'P 1'
#
loop_
_entity.id
_entity.type
_entity.pdbx_description
1 polymer ?
#
loop_
_entity_poly.entity_id
_entity_poly.type
_entity_poly.pdbx_seq_one_letter_code
_entity_poly.pdbx_strand_id
1 'polypeptide(L)'
;MVTLEKIKKMELLYKEETFETNEAFEVILGELPVLVSAPHSVTHFRKGQPKHGEFMTGVIAKLLQERLNCYCITKTKNDLTDPNFDGDHPYKEAITNLVAEQGISFLIDLHIMASERPAAIEIGTGNGRNVFNDYRYEEILKQNFELQGINPIIVNELFTGGFKHTVSSTISREANIPCIQIEINWRLLNSLSDQHQIYEVLDSLTSSIDTLRSRK
;
A
#
# COMPACT_ATOMS: atom_id res chain seq x y z
N MET A 1 21.17 -2.14 6.02
CA MET A 1 20.52 -1.38 4.95
C MET A 1 20.09 -2.36 3.86
N VAL A 2 18.86 -2.28 3.36
CA VAL A 2 18.39 -3.13 2.24
C VAL A 2 19.16 -2.73 0.97
N THR A 3 19.63 -3.70 0.17
CA THR A 3 20.37 -3.43 -1.08
C THR A 3 19.42 -3.39 -2.28
N LEU A 4 19.82 -2.68 -3.35
CA LEU A 4 19.05 -2.64 -4.60
C LEU A 4 18.95 -4.04 -5.25
N GLU A 5 19.98 -4.87 -5.08
CA GLU A 5 19.95 -6.27 -5.52
C GLU A 5 18.86 -7.08 -4.81
N LYS A 6 18.73 -6.94 -3.47
CA LYS A 6 17.65 -7.57 -2.71
C LYS A 6 16.29 -7.08 -3.21
N ILE A 7 16.12 -5.77 -3.43
CA ILE A 7 14.88 -5.17 -3.94
C ILE A 7 14.50 -5.77 -5.30
N LYS A 8 15.45 -5.82 -6.25
CA LYS A 8 15.22 -6.40 -7.58
C LYS A 8 14.83 -7.87 -7.52
N LYS A 9 15.47 -8.65 -6.63
CA LYS A 9 15.13 -10.07 -6.43
C LYS A 9 13.71 -10.23 -5.87
N MET A 10 13.31 -9.40 -4.91
CA MET A 10 11.94 -9.42 -4.37
C MET A 10 10.91 -9.00 -5.43
N GLU A 11 11.20 -7.95 -6.21
CA GLU A 11 10.35 -7.48 -7.30
C GLU A 11 10.15 -8.59 -8.36
N LEU A 12 11.20 -9.37 -8.65
CA LEU A 12 11.13 -10.49 -9.58
C LEU A 12 10.16 -11.59 -9.12
N LEU A 13 10.11 -11.90 -7.83
CA LEU A 13 9.15 -12.88 -7.28
C LEU A 13 7.70 -12.48 -7.58
N TYR A 14 7.39 -11.19 -7.48
CA TYR A 14 6.07 -10.65 -7.80
C TYR A 14 5.78 -10.64 -9.29
N LYS A 15 6.78 -10.31 -10.14
CA LYS A 15 6.66 -10.31 -11.60
C LYS A 15 6.40 -11.70 -12.16
N GLU A 16 7.12 -12.70 -11.65
CA GLU A 16 7.07 -14.08 -12.13
C GLU A 16 6.10 -14.95 -11.32
N GLU A 17 5.55 -14.41 -10.23
CA GLU A 17 4.67 -15.11 -9.30
C GLU A 17 5.31 -16.40 -8.75
N THR A 18 6.62 -16.38 -8.49
CA THR A 18 7.44 -17.57 -8.11
C THR A 18 7.51 -17.81 -6.59
N PHE A 19 6.50 -17.38 -5.84
CA PHE A 19 6.38 -17.68 -4.41
C PHE A 19 6.19 -19.18 -4.16
N GLU A 20 6.76 -19.69 -3.06
CA GLU A 20 6.65 -21.09 -2.61
C GLU A 20 5.22 -21.48 -2.26
N THR A 21 4.41 -20.53 -1.80
CA THR A 21 2.99 -20.73 -1.52
C THR A 21 2.14 -20.74 -2.80
N ASN A 22 1.06 -21.52 -2.79
CA ASN A 22 0.01 -21.50 -3.82
C ASN A 22 -1.18 -20.62 -3.45
N GLU A 23 -1.17 -20.03 -2.25
CA GLU A 23 -2.22 -19.10 -1.83
C GLU A 23 -2.23 -17.84 -2.69
N ALA A 24 -3.41 -17.26 -2.88
CA ALA A 24 -3.60 -16.08 -3.72
C ALA A 24 -2.98 -14.81 -3.12
N PHE A 25 -2.84 -14.78 -1.80
CA PHE A 25 -2.19 -13.74 -1.01
C PHE A 25 -1.51 -14.34 0.22
N GLU A 26 -0.62 -13.58 0.82
CA GLU A 26 0.05 -13.93 2.08
C GLU A 26 -0.19 -12.83 3.12
N VAL A 27 -0.26 -13.24 4.39
CA VAL A 27 -0.26 -12.35 5.55
C VAL A 27 1.02 -12.60 6.33
N ILE A 28 1.77 -11.53 6.61
CA ILE A 28 2.93 -11.56 7.50
C ILE A 28 2.55 -10.85 8.78
N LEU A 29 2.62 -11.58 9.89
CA LEU A 29 2.29 -11.05 11.22
C LEU A 29 3.38 -10.10 11.71
N GLY A 30 2.97 -9.17 12.57
CA GLY A 30 3.85 -8.27 13.29
C GLY A 30 3.37 -8.06 14.72
N GLU A 31 3.94 -7.06 15.39
CA GLU A 31 3.53 -6.64 16.73
C GLU A 31 3.07 -5.17 16.75
N LEU A 32 3.52 -4.36 15.80
CA LEU A 32 3.05 -3.00 15.66
C LEU A 32 1.63 -3.02 15.07
N PRO A 33 0.59 -2.46 15.73
CA PRO A 33 -0.81 -2.56 15.32
C PRO A 33 -1.14 -1.63 14.14
N VAL A 34 -0.43 -1.83 13.04
CA VAL A 34 -0.53 -1.12 11.77
C VAL A 34 -0.46 -2.18 10.68
N LEU A 35 -1.34 -2.08 9.69
CA LEU A 35 -1.34 -2.98 8.54
C LEU A 35 -0.93 -2.22 7.28
N VAL A 36 0.01 -2.79 6.52
CA VAL A 36 0.34 -2.34 5.17
C VAL A 36 -0.20 -3.34 4.15
N SER A 37 -1.06 -2.90 3.24
CA SER A 37 -1.60 -3.73 2.15
C SER A 37 -1.01 -3.35 0.79
N ALA A 38 -0.91 -4.34 -0.08
CA ALA A 38 -0.54 -4.19 -1.49
C ALA A 38 -1.41 -5.14 -2.35
N PRO A 39 -2.67 -4.76 -2.65
CA PRO A 39 -3.63 -5.64 -3.31
C PRO A 39 -3.34 -5.88 -4.78
N HIS A 40 -2.47 -5.09 -5.41
CA HIS A 40 -2.08 -5.23 -6.82
C HIS A 40 -0.61 -5.62 -6.98
N SER A 41 0.03 -6.23 -5.97
CA SER A 41 1.44 -6.62 -6.04
C SER A 41 1.76 -7.68 -7.10
N VAL A 42 0.76 -8.24 -7.79
CA VAL A 42 0.88 -9.12 -8.97
C VAL A 42 -0.08 -8.65 -10.05
N THR A 43 0.01 -9.23 -11.25
CA THR A 43 -0.98 -8.98 -12.32
C THR A 43 -2.39 -9.33 -11.80
N HIS A 44 -3.36 -8.45 -12.01
CA HIS A 44 -4.74 -8.63 -11.55
C HIS A 44 -5.73 -8.45 -12.70
N PHE A 45 -7.00 -8.79 -12.50
CA PHE A 45 -8.01 -8.76 -13.55
C PHE A 45 -9.20 -7.91 -13.15
N ARG A 46 -9.51 -6.90 -13.97
CA ARG A 46 -10.69 -6.05 -13.77
C ARG A 46 -11.63 -6.23 -14.94
N LYS A 47 -12.86 -6.68 -14.67
CA LYS A 47 -13.87 -6.98 -15.70
C LYS A 47 -13.33 -7.95 -16.78
N GLY A 48 -12.61 -8.98 -16.36
CA GLY A 48 -12.02 -10.00 -17.24
C GLY A 48 -10.84 -9.52 -18.10
N GLN A 49 -10.33 -8.30 -17.88
CA GLN A 49 -9.17 -7.77 -18.58
C GLN A 49 -7.96 -7.69 -17.65
N PRO A 50 -6.77 -8.14 -18.10
CA PRO A 50 -5.56 -8.05 -17.29
C PRO A 50 -5.18 -6.59 -17.07
N LYS A 51 -4.67 -6.32 -15.87
CA LYS A 51 -4.08 -5.05 -15.45
C LYS A 51 -2.66 -5.31 -14.99
N HIS A 52 -1.75 -4.42 -15.40
CA HIS A 52 -0.35 -4.54 -15.03
C HIS A 52 -0.19 -4.56 -13.51
N GLY A 53 0.60 -5.49 -13.00
CA GLY A 53 0.89 -5.59 -11.58
C GLY A 53 1.71 -4.41 -11.09
N GLU A 54 1.41 -3.96 -9.89
CA GLU A 54 2.09 -2.88 -9.18
C GLU A 54 3.19 -3.48 -8.30
N PHE A 55 4.07 -4.30 -8.90
CA PHE A 55 4.94 -5.26 -8.21
C PHE A 55 5.76 -4.69 -7.04
N MET A 56 6.23 -3.45 -7.18
CA MET A 56 7.01 -2.77 -6.15
C MET A 56 6.21 -2.47 -4.87
N THR A 57 4.88 -2.38 -4.91
CA THR A 57 4.05 -2.22 -3.71
C THR A 57 4.23 -3.38 -2.74
N GLY A 58 4.26 -4.62 -3.25
CA GLY A 58 4.50 -5.81 -2.45
C GLY A 58 5.92 -5.87 -1.89
N VAL A 59 6.91 -5.31 -2.59
CA VAL A 59 8.28 -5.18 -2.09
C VAL A 59 8.34 -4.15 -0.96
N ILE A 60 7.77 -2.96 -1.15
CA ILE A 60 7.74 -1.89 -0.15
C ILE A 60 6.97 -2.35 1.10
N ALA A 61 5.83 -3.01 0.95
CA ALA A 61 5.05 -3.53 2.07
C ALA A 61 5.85 -4.53 2.92
N LYS A 62 6.57 -5.48 2.28
CA LYS A 62 7.46 -6.42 2.99
C LYS A 62 8.65 -5.73 3.65
N LEU A 63 9.23 -4.72 3.02
CA LEU A 63 10.33 -3.97 3.63
C LEU A 63 9.88 -3.11 4.82
N LEU A 64 8.67 -2.55 4.79
CA LEU A 64 8.07 -1.88 5.94
C LEU A 64 7.79 -2.86 7.08
N GLN A 65 7.27 -4.05 6.77
CA GLN A 65 7.10 -5.16 7.71
C GLN A 65 8.43 -5.50 8.39
N GLU A 66 9.50 -5.74 7.61
CA GLU A 66 10.84 -6.05 8.14
C GLU A 66 11.39 -4.92 9.03
N ARG A 67 11.13 -3.66 8.68
CA ARG A 67 11.67 -2.48 9.40
C ARG A 67 10.94 -2.16 10.69
N LEU A 68 9.61 -2.28 10.68
CA LEU A 68 8.74 -1.77 11.75
C LEU A 68 8.09 -2.88 12.58
N ASN A 69 8.21 -4.14 12.15
CA ASN A 69 7.45 -5.26 12.67
C ASN A 69 5.93 -4.97 12.66
N CYS A 70 5.44 -4.28 11.62
CA CYS A 70 4.01 -4.08 11.37
C CYS A 70 3.40 -5.34 10.74
N TYR A 71 2.08 -5.37 10.60
CA TYR A 71 1.41 -6.40 9.82
C TYR A 71 1.47 -6.05 8.34
N CYS A 72 1.51 -7.06 7.49
CA CYS A 72 1.59 -6.88 6.05
C CYS A 72 0.73 -7.92 5.32
N ILE A 73 0.06 -7.50 4.25
CA ILE A 73 -0.68 -8.39 3.37
C ILE A 73 -0.42 -8.04 1.91
N THR A 74 -0.03 -9.02 1.09
CA THR A 74 0.32 -8.82 -0.33
C THR A 74 -0.30 -9.93 -1.16
N LYS A 75 -0.68 -9.64 -2.41
CA LYS A 75 -1.02 -10.69 -3.36
C LYS A 75 0.24 -11.44 -3.78
N THR A 76 0.14 -12.76 -3.87
CA THR A 76 1.25 -13.66 -4.24
C THR A 76 1.01 -14.37 -5.58
N LYS A 77 -0.26 -14.48 -6.00
CA LYS A 77 -0.65 -15.10 -7.27
C LYS A 77 -1.79 -14.32 -7.90
N ASN A 78 -1.82 -14.28 -9.21
CA ASN A 78 -2.99 -13.88 -9.98
C ASN A 78 -4.06 -14.99 -9.89
N ASP A 79 -5.24 -14.61 -9.42
CA ASP A 79 -6.44 -15.44 -9.25
C ASP A 79 -7.61 -14.94 -10.10
N LEU A 80 -7.33 -14.10 -11.12
CA LEU A 80 -8.30 -13.52 -12.05
C LEU A 80 -9.31 -12.56 -11.40
N THR A 81 -8.97 -12.01 -10.24
CA THR A 81 -9.79 -11.03 -9.52
C THR A 81 -9.05 -9.70 -9.34
N ASP A 82 -9.74 -8.73 -8.74
CA ASP A 82 -9.20 -7.43 -8.34
C ASP A 82 -9.75 -7.05 -6.94
N PRO A 83 -8.92 -7.13 -5.88
CA PRO A 83 -9.36 -6.84 -4.51
C PRO A 83 -9.90 -5.41 -4.31
N ASN A 84 -9.50 -4.47 -5.18
CA ASN A 84 -9.86 -3.07 -5.11
C ASN A 84 -11.11 -2.72 -5.94
N PHE A 85 -11.57 -3.65 -6.80
CA PHE A 85 -12.74 -3.48 -7.65
C PHE A 85 -13.89 -4.41 -7.28
N ASP A 86 -13.60 -5.67 -6.98
CA ASP A 86 -14.60 -6.68 -6.67
C ASP A 86 -15.21 -6.42 -5.30
N GLY A 87 -16.52 -6.68 -5.15
CA GLY A 87 -17.26 -6.35 -3.93
C GLY A 87 -16.80 -7.17 -2.73
N ASP A 88 -17.24 -8.42 -2.70
CA ASP A 88 -16.81 -9.42 -1.72
C ASP A 88 -15.51 -10.05 -2.23
N HIS A 89 -14.49 -10.12 -1.39
CA HIS A 89 -13.18 -10.62 -1.81
C HIS A 89 -12.41 -11.24 -0.63
N PRO A 90 -11.88 -12.47 -0.75
CA PRO A 90 -11.15 -13.15 0.34
C PRO A 90 -9.99 -12.32 0.93
N TYR A 91 -9.29 -11.56 0.10
CA TYR A 91 -8.26 -10.60 0.53
C TYR A 91 -8.79 -9.57 1.56
N LYS A 92 -9.99 -9.00 1.34
CA LYS A 92 -10.59 -8.02 2.25
C LYS A 92 -11.18 -8.67 3.50
N GLU A 93 -11.69 -9.89 3.38
CA GLU A 93 -12.10 -10.70 4.53
C GLU A 93 -10.92 -11.01 5.44
N ALA A 94 -9.78 -11.41 4.87
CA ALA A 94 -8.55 -11.66 5.62
C ALA A 94 -8.07 -10.40 6.38
N ILE A 95 -8.15 -9.22 5.75
CA ILE A 95 -7.84 -7.96 6.43
C ILE A 95 -8.82 -7.71 7.57
N THR A 96 -10.12 -7.86 7.35
CA THR A 96 -11.15 -7.62 8.37
C THR A 96 -10.95 -8.52 9.59
N ASN A 97 -10.67 -9.80 9.37
CA ASN A 97 -10.36 -10.76 10.44
C ASN A 97 -9.09 -10.35 11.18
N LEU A 98 -8.03 -9.97 10.46
CA LEU A 98 -6.78 -9.54 11.07
C LEU A 98 -6.95 -8.29 11.93
N VAL A 99 -7.75 -7.32 11.49
CA VAL A 99 -8.07 -6.12 12.28
C VAL A 99 -8.76 -6.50 13.60
N ALA A 100 -9.76 -7.38 13.53
CA ALA A 100 -10.50 -7.82 14.71
C ALA A 100 -9.64 -8.64 15.69
N GLU A 101 -8.81 -9.53 15.18
CA GLU A 101 -7.99 -10.44 15.99
C GLU A 101 -6.77 -9.77 16.62
N GLN A 102 -6.16 -8.82 15.91
CA GLN A 102 -4.87 -8.24 16.28
C GLN A 102 -4.94 -6.79 16.76
N GLY A 103 -6.14 -6.19 16.77
CA GLY A 103 -6.33 -4.81 17.21
C GLY A 103 -5.60 -3.80 16.31
N ILE A 104 -5.57 -4.05 15.00
CA ILE A 104 -4.96 -3.14 14.03
C ILE A 104 -5.60 -1.77 14.16
N SER A 105 -4.77 -0.74 14.16
CA SER A 105 -5.18 0.58 14.61
C SER A 105 -5.26 1.62 13.49
N PHE A 106 -4.65 1.32 12.33
CA PHE A 106 -4.88 1.95 11.02
C PHE A 106 -4.24 1.11 9.92
N LEU A 107 -4.63 1.36 8.67
CA LEU A 107 -4.15 0.68 7.47
C LEU A 107 -3.56 1.66 6.46
N ILE A 108 -2.42 1.31 5.85
CA ILE A 108 -1.86 1.98 4.66
C ILE A 108 -1.97 1.03 3.46
N ASP A 109 -2.71 1.45 2.44
CA ASP A 109 -2.99 0.70 1.21
C ASP A 109 -2.13 1.25 0.06
N LEU A 110 -1.13 0.49 -0.35
CA LEU A 110 -0.13 0.92 -1.34
C LEU A 110 -0.58 0.58 -2.76
N HIS A 111 -0.53 1.59 -3.63
CA HIS A 111 -0.77 1.48 -5.06
C HIS A 111 0.28 2.24 -5.87
N ILE A 112 0.29 2.04 -7.18
CA ILE A 112 1.17 2.76 -8.12
C ILE A 112 0.36 3.45 -9.23
N MET A 113 0.64 4.73 -9.43
CA MET A 113 0.15 5.50 -10.57
C MET A 113 1.20 5.59 -11.70
N ALA A 114 0.69 5.82 -12.92
CA ALA A 114 1.51 5.91 -14.13
C ALA A 114 2.60 7.01 -14.07
N SER A 115 3.74 6.77 -14.73
CA SER A 115 4.93 7.64 -14.71
C SER A 115 4.67 9.07 -15.20
N GLU A 116 3.74 9.22 -16.14
CA GLU A 116 3.43 10.48 -16.81
C GLU A 116 2.60 11.42 -15.94
N ARG A 117 2.09 10.94 -14.80
CA ARG A 117 1.33 11.78 -13.86
C ARG A 117 2.23 12.86 -13.28
N PRO A 118 1.74 14.11 -13.12
CA PRO A 118 2.57 15.20 -12.60
C PRO A 118 2.95 14.98 -11.13
N ALA A 119 2.01 14.48 -10.32
CA ALA A 119 2.24 14.16 -8.92
C ALA A 119 3.24 13.03 -8.72
N ALA A 120 4.05 13.16 -7.67
CA ALA A 120 4.95 12.12 -7.19
C ALA A 120 4.21 11.14 -6.26
N ILE A 121 3.32 11.66 -5.42
CA ILE A 121 2.47 10.90 -4.50
C ILE A 121 1.05 11.46 -4.58
N GLU A 122 0.06 10.58 -4.52
CA GLU A 122 -1.30 10.97 -4.17
C GLU A 122 -1.78 10.22 -2.92
N ILE A 123 -2.35 10.97 -1.98
CA ILE A 123 -2.93 10.44 -0.74
C ILE A 123 -4.46 10.42 -0.89
N GLY A 124 -5.04 9.22 -0.79
CA GLY A 124 -6.48 8.99 -0.85
C GLY A 124 -7.06 8.61 0.52
N THR A 125 -7.96 9.42 1.04
CA THR A 125 -8.65 9.20 2.34
C THR A 125 -10.17 9.12 2.19
N GLY A 126 -10.66 9.01 0.96
CA GLY A 126 -12.07 9.05 0.62
C GLY A 126 -12.70 10.41 0.89
N ASN A 127 -11.93 11.50 0.72
CA ASN A 127 -12.29 12.85 1.16
C ASN A 127 -12.52 12.92 2.68
N GLY A 128 -11.58 12.40 3.47
CA GLY A 128 -11.66 12.35 4.93
C GLY A 128 -12.50 11.20 5.51
N ARG A 129 -13.40 10.59 4.72
CA ARG A 129 -14.32 9.54 5.19
C ARG A 129 -13.59 8.30 5.71
N ASN A 130 -12.52 7.86 5.04
CA ASN A 130 -11.78 6.67 5.42
C ASN A 130 -10.86 6.90 6.64
N VAL A 131 -10.70 8.15 7.09
CA VAL A 131 -9.89 8.53 8.27
C VAL A 131 -10.73 9.26 9.32
N PHE A 132 -12.05 9.13 9.25
CA PHE A 132 -12.98 9.75 10.21
C PHE A 132 -12.82 11.27 10.37
N ASN A 133 -12.50 11.96 9.28
CA ASN A 133 -12.17 13.39 9.22
C ASN A 133 -10.95 13.81 10.06
N ASP A 134 -10.09 12.86 10.45
CA ASP A 134 -8.80 13.15 11.05
C ASP A 134 -7.77 13.49 9.95
N TYR A 135 -7.73 14.75 9.54
CA TYR A 135 -6.83 15.21 8.47
C TYR A 135 -5.33 15.14 8.83
N ARG A 136 -4.98 14.84 10.09
CA ARG A 136 -3.59 14.64 10.51
C ARG A 136 -2.90 13.51 9.74
N TYR A 137 -3.64 12.49 9.29
CA TYR A 137 -3.09 11.42 8.45
C TYR A 137 -2.50 11.97 7.14
N GLU A 138 -3.24 12.85 6.47
CA GLU A 138 -2.82 13.48 5.22
C GLU A 138 -1.64 14.41 5.44
N GLU A 139 -1.71 15.24 6.49
CA GLU A 139 -0.66 16.21 6.83
C GLU A 139 0.67 15.52 7.16
N ILE A 140 0.66 14.48 7.98
CA ILE A 140 1.87 13.75 8.41
C ILE A 140 2.52 13.04 7.21
N LEU A 141 1.72 12.36 6.38
CA LEU A 141 2.23 11.70 5.18
C LEU A 141 2.85 12.71 4.23
N LYS A 142 2.12 13.79 3.92
CA LYS A 142 2.59 14.87 3.05
C LYS A 142 3.91 15.45 3.55
N GLN A 143 3.99 15.81 4.83
CA GLN A 143 5.20 16.39 5.43
C GLN A 143 6.40 15.43 5.34
N ASN A 144 6.22 14.14 5.65
CA ASN A 144 7.33 13.19 5.63
C ASN A 144 7.84 12.89 4.21
N PHE A 145 6.97 12.85 3.21
CA PHE A 145 7.39 12.76 1.81
C PHE A 145 8.14 14.03 1.36
N GLU A 146 7.64 15.22 1.71
CA GLU A 146 8.31 16.49 1.39
C GLU A 146 9.69 16.61 2.06
N LEU A 147 9.82 16.13 3.30
CA LEU A 147 11.11 16.09 4.01
C LEU A 147 12.15 15.19 3.32
N GLN A 148 11.71 14.18 2.57
CA GLN A 148 12.56 13.33 1.74
C GLN A 148 12.69 13.86 0.30
N GLY A 149 12.22 15.08 0.03
CA GLY A 149 12.30 15.73 -1.28
C GLY A 149 11.34 15.15 -2.33
N ILE A 150 10.31 14.40 -1.93
CA ILE A 150 9.33 13.80 -2.84
C ILE A 150 8.16 14.76 -3.04
N ASN A 151 8.10 15.38 -4.21
CA ASN A 151 7.09 16.36 -4.59
C ASN A 151 6.80 16.30 -6.11
N PRO A 152 5.64 16.77 -6.60
CA PRO A 152 4.51 17.31 -5.84
C PRO A 152 3.61 16.22 -5.25
N ILE A 153 2.93 16.54 -4.14
CA ILE A 153 1.98 15.65 -3.46
C ILE A 153 0.59 16.24 -3.59
N ILE A 154 -0.37 15.42 -4.02
CA ILE A 154 -1.79 15.79 -4.10
C ILE A 154 -2.62 14.92 -3.16
N VAL A 155 -3.81 15.38 -2.82
CA VAL A 155 -4.69 14.70 -1.85
C VAL A 155 -6.10 14.65 -2.41
N ASN A 156 -6.64 13.43 -2.55
CA ASN A 156 -8.00 13.17 -3.03
C ASN A 156 -8.37 13.84 -4.38
N GLU A 157 -7.47 13.90 -5.35
CA GLU A 157 -7.74 14.53 -6.66
C GLU A 157 -8.17 13.51 -7.73
N LEU A 158 -7.34 12.50 -7.99
CA LEU A 158 -7.56 11.48 -9.02
C LEU A 158 -7.90 10.12 -8.40
N PHE A 159 -7.22 9.77 -7.32
CA PHE A 159 -7.28 8.49 -6.63
C PHE A 159 -7.67 8.71 -5.17
N THR A 160 -8.93 9.07 -4.98
CA THR A 160 -9.46 9.38 -3.65
C THR A 160 -9.43 8.21 -2.66
N GLY A 161 -9.29 6.96 -3.11
CA GLY A 161 -9.48 5.78 -2.26
C GLY A 161 -10.91 5.65 -1.68
N GLY A 162 -11.86 6.46 -2.16
CA GLY A 162 -13.21 6.56 -1.61
C GLY A 162 -14.30 5.82 -2.40
N PHE A 163 -13.94 5.03 -3.41
CA PHE A 163 -14.91 4.20 -4.15
C PHE A 163 -15.31 3.00 -3.30
N LYS A 164 -16.60 2.61 -3.37
CA LYS A 164 -17.24 1.65 -2.45
C LYS A 164 -16.44 0.38 -2.15
N HIS A 165 -15.75 -0.15 -3.17
CA HIS A 165 -15.10 -1.46 -3.15
C HIS A 165 -13.57 -1.38 -3.02
N THR A 166 -12.98 -0.18 -2.96
CA THR A 166 -11.55 -0.12 -2.68
C THR A 166 -11.24 -0.77 -1.33
N VAL A 167 -10.03 -1.33 -1.19
CA VAL A 167 -9.59 -1.93 0.06
C VAL A 167 -9.70 -0.89 1.18
N SER A 168 -9.11 0.30 0.97
CA SER A 168 -9.19 1.42 1.92
C SER A 168 -10.62 1.80 2.35
N SER A 169 -11.57 1.94 1.41
CA SER A 169 -12.95 2.32 1.74
C SER A 169 -13.74 1.18 2.41
N THR A 170 -13.51 -0.05 1.97
CA THR A 170 -14.19 -1.24 2.51
C THR A 170 -13.76 -1.48 3.95
N ILE A 171 -12.44 -1.56 4.20
CA ILE A 171 -11.90 -1.86 5.52
C ILE A 171 -12.19 -0.74 6.51
N SER A 172 -12.11 0.53 6.10
CA SER A 172 -12.46 1.62 7.00
C SER A 172 -13.92 1.55 7.47
N ARG A 173 -14.84 1.24 6.55
CA ARG A 173 -16.27 1.11 6.86
C ARG A 173 -16.60 -0.13 7.68
N GLU A 174 -16.02 -1.27 7.36
CA GLU A 174 -16.42 -2.58 7.91
C GLU A 174 -15.65 -2.94 9.17
N ALA A 175 -14.37 -2.60 9.25
CA ALA A 175 -13.54 -2.84 10.41
C ALA A 175 -13.41 -1.61 11.34
N ASN A 176 -13.99 -0.47 10.95
CA ASN A 176 -14.04 0.77 11.74
C ASN A 176 -12.65 1.27 12.20
N ILE A 177 -11.69 1.27 11.28
CA ILE A 177 -10.34 1.83 11.48
C ILE A 177 -10.00 2.88 10.41
N PRO A 178 -9.05 3.81 10.69
CA PRO A 178 -8.54 4.71 9.66
C PRO A 178 -7.81 3.92 8.56
N CYS A 179 -8.09 4.23 7.29
CA CYS A 179 -7.42 3.62 6.14
C CYS A 179 -7.01 4.70 5.13
N ILE A 180 -5.77 4.62 4.67
CA ILE A 180 -5.18 5.59 3.74
C ILE A 180 -4.67 4.86 2.51
N GLN A 181 -5.16 5.23 1.33
CA GLN A 181 -4.57 4.82 0.06
C GLN A 181 -3.41 5.75 -0.28
N ILE A 182 -2.30 5.18 -0.76
CA ILE A 182 -1.16 5.93 -1.25
C ILE A 182 -0.84 5.45 -2.66
N GLU A 183 -1.02 6.33 -3.64
CA GLU A 183 -0.58 6.11 -5.01
C GLU A 183 0.83 6.67 -5.18
N ILE A 184 1.78 5.80 -5.47
CA ILE A 184 3.18 6.19 -5.67
C ILE A 184 3.43 6.30 -7.17
N ASN A 185 4.06 7.38 -7.63
CA ASN A 185 4.41 7.48 -9.04
C ASN A 185 5.45 6.41 -9.43
N TRP A 186 5.18 5.64 -10.49
CA TRP A 186 6.06 4.57 -10.98
C TRP A 186 7.52 5.04 -11.17
N ARG A 187 7.73 6.30 -11.59
CA ARG A 187 9.08 6.85 -11.81
C ARG A 187 9.97 6.79 -10.56
N LEU A 188 9.38 6.85 -9.37
CA LEU A 188 10.08 6.78 -8.09
C LEU A 188 10.52 5.35 -7.77
N LEU A 189 9.80 4.34 -8.27
CA LEU A 189 9.98 2.93 -7.89
C LEU A 189 10.69 2.09 -8.96
N ASN A 190 11.01 2.67 -10.12
CA ASN A 190 11.69 1.96 -11.19
C ASN A 190 13.13 1.59 -10.78
N SER A 191 13.33 0.34 -10.33
CA SER A 191 14.62 -0.18 -9.85
C SER A 191 15.71 -0.24 -10.92
N LEU A 192 15.36 -0.06 -12.21
CA LEU A 192 16.29 0.03 -13.34
C LEU A 192 16.74 1.46 -13.63
N SER A 193 16.13 2.47 -13.02
CA SER A 193 16.51 3.88 -13.17
C SER A 193 17.50 4.28 -12.09
N ASP A 194 18.58 4.98 -12.47
CA ASP A 194 19.51 5.59 -11.51
C ASP A 194 18.87 6.77 -10.74
N GLN A 195 17.72 7.26 -11.21
CA GLN A 195 16.96 8.35 -10.57
C GLN A 195 15.82 7.82 -9.68
N HIS A 196 15.79 6.53 -9.36
CA HIS A 196 14.77 5.99 -8.48
C HIS A 196 14.83 6.67 -7.09
N GLN A 197 13.70 6.71 -6.40
CA GLN A 197 13.57 7.23 -5.04
C GLN A 197 12.98 6.18 -4.09
N ILE A 198 13.33 4.89 -4.31
CA ILE A 198 12.78 3.75 -3.55
C ILE A 198 13.08 3.89 -2.05
N TYR A 199 14.29 4.32 -1.70
CA TYR A 199 14.71 4.45 -0.30
C TYR A 199 14.01 5.63 0.36
N GLU A 200 13.90 6.76 -0.32
CA GLU A 200 13.21 7.97 0.13
C GLU A 200 11.72 7.70 0.35
N VAL A 201 11.07 6.94 -0.54
CA VAL A 201 9.68 6.50 -0.35
C VAL A 201 9.56 5.62 0.90
N LEU A 202 10.45 4.64 1.04
CA LEU A 202 10.43 3.71 2.17
C LEU A 202 10.70 4.43 3.50
N ASP A 203 11.62 5.38 3.53
CA ASP A 203 11.93 6.21 4.70
C ASP A 203 10.78 7.16 5.03
N SER A 204 10.14 7.78 4.02
CA SER A 204 8.94 8.62 4.20
C SER A 204 7.80 7.84 4.85
N LEU A 205 7.52 6.64 4.36
CA LEU A 205 6.48 5.77 4.91
C LEU A 205 6.83 5.29 6.32
N THR A 206 8.10 4.96 6.57
CA THR A 206 8.60 4.59 7.90
C THR A 206 8.36 5.72 8.90
N SER A 207 8.82 6.94 8.59
CA SER A 207 8.63 8.12 9.44
C SER A 207 7.16 8.48 9.63
N SER A 208 6.32 8.26 8.62
CA SER A 208 4.88 8.49 8.72
C SER A 208 4.21 7.53 9.69
N ILE A 209 4.49 6.23 9.58
CA ILE A 209 3.96 5.22 10.51
C ILE A 209 4.42 5.51 11.95
N ASP A 210 5.70 5.85 12.14
CA ASP A 210 6.25 6.21 13.46
C ASP A 210 5.60 7.46 14.07
N THR A 211 5.34 8.48 13.25
CA THR A 211 4.70 9.71 13.72
C THR A 211 3.23 9.49 14.05
N LEU A 212 2.51 8.69 13.24
CA LEU A 212 1.09 8.40 13.47
C LEU A 212 0.87 7.55 14.73
N ARG A 213 1.76 6.60 15.03
CA ARG A 213 1.65 5.77 16.24
C ARG A 213 1.98 6.51 17.53
N SER A 214 2.90 7.48 17.49
CA SER A 214 3.37 8.20 18.69
C SER A 214 2.41 9.26 19.21
N ARG A 215 1.32 9.54 18.48
CA ARG A 215 0.33 10.58 18.80
C ARG A 215 -1.06 10.03 19.13
N LYS A 216 -1.14 8.76 19.51
CA LYS A 216 -2.35 8.12 20.05
C LYS A 216 -2.43 8.27 21.57
#